data_AF-A0AA39IJS5-F1
#
_entry.id   AF-A0AA39IJS5-F1
#
_cell.length_a   1.000
_cell.length_b   1.000
_cell.length_c   1.000
_cell.angle_alpha   90.00
_cell.angle_beta   90.00
_cell.angle_gamma   90.00
#
_symmetry.space_group_name_H-M   'P 1'
#
loop_
_entity.id
_entity.type
_entity.pdbx_description
1 polymer ?
#
loop_
_entity_poly.entity_id
_entity_poly.type
_entity_poly.pdbx_seq_one_letter_code
_entity_poly.pdbx_strand_id
1 'polypeptide(L)'
;MFRPLVVVSVLLSLAAGQRIRQCTCAEVQPCKSGYANTLVPCVDACRAHATALGADYGQLKQCLVSRQGQLENTMRCTESSLANTCAARPGGMVQKRFPETLKIAALTEINRMMQASGVKNQLKGLLASGKKVYDCIKTCMDRSTNNCIKGLGCGLDLPSDSVLVQTAKRCAIQSGFNTGGVQQLCNCAASAGIKQLQGGICNKIVIT
;
A
#
# COMPACT_ATOMS: atom_id res chain seq x y z
N MET A 1 -24.53 38.28 11.99
CA MET A 1 -24.69 36.88 11.53
C MET A 1 -23.83 36.49 10.31
N PHE A 2 -22.93 37.33 9.78
CA PHE A 2 -22.14 37.03 8.56
C PHE A 2 -20.75 36.40 8.78
N ARG A 3 -20.31 36.28 10.04
CA ARG A 3 -18.94 35.88 10.39
C ARG A 3 -18.58 34.39 10.13
N PRO A 4 -19.48 33.39 10.24
CA PRO A 4 -19.11 32.01 9.93
C PRO A 4 -19.06 31.70 8.42
N LEU A 5 -19.82 32.43 7.60
CA LEU A 5 -19.90 32.22 6.14
C LEU A 5 -18.62 32.63 5.40
N VAL A 6 -17.97 33.71 5.85
CA VAL A 6 -16.68 34.17 5.30
C VAL A 6 -15.54 33.19 5.65
N VAL A 7 -15.54 32.65 6.87
CA VAL A 7 -14.52 31.68 7.31
C VAL A 7 -14.64 30.36 6.55
N VAL A 8 -15.87 29.88 6.32
CA VAL A 8 -16.11 28.67 5.51
C VAL A 8 -15.68 28.87 4.06
N SER A 9 -15.93 30.05 3.49
CA SER A 9 -15.55 30.38 2.11
C SER A 9 -14.02 30.44 1.93
N VAL A 10 -13.29 31.01 2.89
CA VAL A 10 -11.82 31.07 2.86
C VAL A 10 -11.18 29.68 3.01
N LEU A 11 -11.73 28.81 3.86
CA LEU A 11 -11.29 27.42 4.01
C LEU A 11 -11.54 26.58 2.76
N LEU A 12 -12.64 26.81 2.03
CA LEU A 12 -12.93 26.15 0.75
C LEU A 12 -11.94 26.53 -0.35
N SER A 13 -11.47 27.78 -0.39
CA SER A 13 -10.44 28.21 -1.35
C SER A 13 -9.03 27.66 -1.06
N LEU A 14 -8.70 27.38 0.20
CA LEU A 14 -7.45 26.70 0.59
C LEU A 14 -7.43 25.20 0.26
N ALA A 15 -8.60 24.62 -0.04
CA ALA A 15 -8.72 23.23 -0.49
C ALA A 15 -8.45 23.05 -2.00
N ALA A 16 -8.15 24.14 -2.74
CA ALA A 16 -7.62 24.03 -4.10
C ALA A 16 -6.27 23.30 -4.04
N GLY A 17 -6.29 22.01 -4.32
CA GLY A 17 -5.15 21.13 -4.16
C GLY A 17 -3.92 21.65 -4.90
N GLN A 18 -2.74 21.54 -4.26
CA GLN A 18 -1.47 21.94 -4.86
C GLN A 18 -1.30 21.23 -6.21
N ARG A 19 -1.06 21.96 -7.30
CA ARG A 19 -0.76 21.36 -8.61
C ARG A 19 0.74 21.20 -8.79
N ILE A 20 1.15 20.20 -9.56
CA ILE A 20 2.55 19.93 -9.91
C ILE A 20 2.64 19.52 -11.37
N ARG A 21 3.80 19.69 -12.00
CA ARG A 21 4.05 19.21 -13.36
C ARG A 21 3.75 17.73 -13.45
N GLN A 22 3.13 17.30 -14.54
CA GLN A 22 2.97 15.89 -14.87
C GLN A 22 4.31 15.29 -15.33
N CYS A 23 4.68 14.14 -14.77
CA CYS A 23 5.83 13.38 -15.22
C CYS A 23 5.57 12.81 -16.61
N THR A 24 6.59 12.80 -17.45
CA THR A 24 6.58 11.99 -18.67
C THR A 24 6.86 10.53 -18.34
N CYS A 25 6.46 9.62 -19.23
CA CYS A 25 6.71 8.21 -19.01
C CYS A 25 8.22 7.90 -18.94
N ALA A 26 9.03 8.56 -19.78
CA ALA A 26 10.49 8.40 -19.78
C ALA A 26 11.14 8.76 -18.43
N GLU A 27 10.63 9.77 -17.73
CA GLU A 27 11.14 10.19 -16.42
C GLU A 27 10.85 9.17 -15.32
N VAL A 28 9.73 8.45 -15.42
CA VAL A 28 9.26 7.54 -14.36
C VAL A 28 9.79 6.13 -14.56
N GLN A 29 10.07 5.71 -15.80
CA GLN A 29 10.56 4.36 -16.11
C GLN A 29 11.76 3.92 -15.24
N PRO A 30 12.82 4.75 -15.05
CA PRO A 30 13.97 4.37 -14.21
C PRO A 30 13.61 4.15 -12.74
N CYS A 31 12.57 4.82 -12.23
CA CYS A 31 12.12 4.64 -10.85
C CYS A 31 11.35 3.33 -10.63
N LYS A 32 10.84 2.72 -11.70
CA LYS A 32 10.16 1.42 -11.65
C LYS A 32 11.16 0.27 -11.62
N SER A 33 12.25 0.39 -12.38
CA SER A 33 13.31 -0.61 -12.41
C SER A 33 14.04 -0.66 -11.06
N GLY A 34 13.82 -1.73 -10.31
CA GLY A 34 14.47 -1.97 -9.01
C GLY A 34 13.49 -2.24 -7.86
N TYR A 35 12.22 -1.84 -7.99
CA TYR A 35 11.25 -1.95 -6.89
C TYR A 35 11.06 -3.41 -6.41
N ALA A 36 10.96 -4.36 -7.35
CA ALA A 36 10.83 -5.78 -7.04
C ALA A 36 12.12 -6.36 -6.40
N ASN A 37 13.29 -5.95 -6.88
CA ASN A 37 14.58 -6.44 -6.39
C ASN A 37 14.96 -5.85 -5.02
N THR A 38 14.39 -4.69 -4.65
CA THR A 38 14.63 -4.02 -3.37
C THR A 38 13.69 -4.48 -2.25
N LEU A 39 12.54 -5.08 -2.59
CA LEU A 39 11.52 -5.44 -1.60
C LEU A 39 12.04 -6.42 -0.55
N VAL A 40 12.62 -7.56 -0.96
CA VAL A 40 13.07 -8.61 -0.03
C VAL A 40 14.19 -8.11 0.90
N PRO A 41 15.26 -7.44 0.41
CA PRO A 41 16.26 -6.82 1.30
C PRO A 41 15.67 -5.84 2.32
N CYS A 42 14.66 -5.05 1.92
CA CYS A 42 14.00 -4.12 2.83
C CYS A 42 13.10 -4.81 3.86
N VAL A 43 12.47 -5.94 3.52
CA VAL A 43 11.78 -6.79 4.48
C VAL A 43 12.77 -7.31 5.54
N ASP A 44 13.95 -7.77 5.10
CA ASP A 44 15.03 -8.23 6.00
C ASP A 44 15.56 -7.14 6.92
N ALA A 45 15.75 -5.93 6.40
CA ALA A 45 16.15 -4.78 7.21
C ALA A 45 15.11 -4.43 8.29
N CYS A 46 13.83 -4.74 8.05
CA CYS A 46 12.71 -4.43 8.94
C CYS A 46 12.30 -5.57 9.88
N ARG A 47 13.09 -6.66 9.96
CA ARG A 47 12.78 -7.87 10.74
C ARG A 47 12.41 -7.60 12.20
N ALA A 48 12.97 -6.58 12.83
CA ALA A 48 12.72 -6.24 14.24
C ALA A 48 11.23 -5.93 14.51
N HIS A 49 10.53 -5.35 13.55
CA HIS A 49 9.09 -5.08 13.69
C HIS A 49 8.24 -6.35 13.55
N ALA A 50 8.73 -7.35 12.81
CA ALA A 50 8.06 -8.64 12.67
C ALA A 50 8.32 -9.55 13.89
N THR A 51 9.54 -9.58 14.42
CA THR A 51 9.85 -10.34 15.65
C THR A 51 9.16 -9.78 16.88
N ALA A 52 8.88 -8.46 16.91
CA ALA A 52 8.07 -7.84 17.96
C ALA A 52 6.63 -8.37 18.05
N LEU A 53 6.15 -9.09 17.02
CA LEU A 53 4.86 -9.79 17.03
C LEU A 53 4.95 -11.21 17.64
N GLY A 54 6.12 -11.62 18.11
CA GLY A 54 6.38 -12.96 18.65
C GLY A 54 6.59 -14.04 17.58
N ALA A 55 6.77 -13.63 16.31
CA ALA A 55 6.97 -14.55 15.21
C ALA A 55 8.43 -15.04 15.09
N ASP A 56 8.59 -16.30 14.69
CA ASP A 56 9.81 -16.78 14.06
C ASP A 56 9.98 -16.08 12.70
N TYR A 57 11.01 -15.25 12.60
CA TYR A 57 11.23 -14.44 11.42
C TYR A 57 11.52 -15.28 10.18
N GLY A 58 12.22 -16.41 10.32
CA GLY A 58 12.56 -17.29 9.20
C GLY A 58 11.32 -17.91 8.57
N GLN A 59 10.44 -18.47 9.40
CA GLN A 59 9.16 -19.03 8.96
C GLN A 59 8.24 -17.96 8.39
N LEU A 60 8.13 -16.80 9.06
CA LEU A 60 7.29 -15.71 8.57
C LEU A 60 7.79 -15.17 7.22
N LYS A 61 9.11 -15.05 7.06
CA LYS A 61 9.73 -14.70 5.77
C LYS A 61 9.36 -15.73 4.70
N GLN A 62 9.42 -17.03 5.01
CA GLN A 62 9.05 -18.07 4.07
C GLN A 62 7.57 -17.98 3.65
N CYS A 63 6.67 -17.62 4.57
CA CYS A 63 5.26 -17.36 4.24
C CYS A 63 5.13 -16.28 3.15
N LEU A 64 5.90 -15.19 3.26
CA LEU A 64 5.89 -14.07 2.31
C LEU A 64 6.59 -14.42 0.99
N VAL A 65 7.76 -15.03 1.05
CA VAL A 65 8.55 -15.42 -0.14
C VAL A 65 7.80 -16.45 -0.98
N SER A 66 7.05 -17.36 -0.36
CA SER A 66 6.16 -18.30 -1.06
C SER A 66 5.03 -17.63 -1.85
N ARG A 67 4.84 -16.32 -1.66
CA ARG A 67 3.85 -15.47 -2.35
C ARG A 67 4.49 -14.44 -3.28
N GLN A 68 5.80 -14.53 -3.52
CA GLN A 68 6.52 -13.56 -4.35
C GLN A 68 5.94 -13.47 -5.78
N GLY A 69 5.63 -14.61 -6.41
CA GLY A 69 5.02 -14.60 -7.75
C GLY A 69 3.67 -13.87 -7.77
N GLN A 70 2.84 -14.06 -6.75
CA GLN A 70 1.56 -13.33 -6.61
C GLN A 70 1.79 -11.83 -6.40
N LEU A 71 2.80 -11.43 -5.61
CA LEU A 71 3.17 -10.02 -5.43
C LEU A 71 3.64 -9.39 -6.74
N GLU A 72 4.49 -10.07 -7.49
CA GLU A 72 4.97 -9.62 -8.80
C GLU A 72 3.83 -9.46 -9.80
N ASN A 73 2.92 -10.44 -9.87
CA ASN A 73 1.74 -10.35 -10.73
C ASN A 73 0.81 -9.19 -10.33
N THR A 74 0.67 -8.94 -9.02
CA THR A 74 -0.10 -7.81 -8.50
C THR A 74 0.51 -6.47 -8.93
N MET A 75 1.83 -6.34 -8.83
CA MET A 75 2.56 -5.15 -9.27
C MET A 75 2.39 -4.93 -10.78
N ARG A 76 2.63 -5.97 -11.61
CA ARG A 76 2.46 -5.89 -13.08
C ARG A 76 1.03 -5.50 -13.48
N CYS A 77 0.01 -6.11 -12.87
CA CYS A 77 -1.39 -5.75 -13.12
C CYS A 77 -1.69 -4.30 -12.74
N THR A 78 -1.17 -3.84 -11.61
CA THR A 78 -1.38 -2.46 -11.13
C THR A 78 -0.70 -1.47 -12.07
N GLU A 79 0.53 -1.73 -12.48
CA GLU A 79 1.27 -0.90 -13.45
C GLU A 79 0.55 -0.83 -14.80
N SER A 80 0.09 -1.97 -15.31
CA SER A 80 -0.68 -2.04 -16.56
C SER A 80 -1.99 -1.24 -16.47
N SER A 81 -2.70 -1.35 -15.36
CA SER A 81 -3.93 -0.58 -15.10
C SER A 81 -3.69 0.93 -15.01
N LEU A 82 -2.44 1.36 -14.84
CA LEU A 82 -2.04 2.76 -14.66
C LEU A 82 -1.11 3.26 -15.79
N ALA A 83 -1.04 2.55 -16.92
CA ALA A 83 -0.11 2.85 -18.01
C ALA A 83 -0.25 4.27 -18.59
N ASN A 84 -1.47 4.83 -18.57
CA ASN A 84 -1.79 6.12 -19.18
C ASN A 84 -1.71 7.31 -18.19
N THR A 85 -1.04 7.14 -17.05
CA THR A 85 -0.99 8.17 -15.99
C THR A 85 0.21 9.12 -16.13
N CYS A 86 1.20 8.75 -16.95
CA CYS A 86 2.31 9.61 -17.34
C CYS A 86 2.06 10.26 -18.71
N ALA A 87 2.65 11.43 -18.93
CA ALA A 87 2.51 12.13 -20.20
C ALA A 87 3.48 11.58 -21.27
N ALA A 88 3.07 11.59 -22.52
CA ALA A 88 3.97 11.31 -23.65
C ALA A 88 4.94 12.47 -23.91
N ARG A 89 4.54 13.71 -23.60
CA ARG A 89 5.33 14.94 -23.77
C ARG A 89 5.16 15.86 -22.54
N PRO A 90 6.15 16.71 -22.22
CA PRO A 90 6.03 17.68 -21.14
C PRO A 90 4.90 18.70 -21.37
N GLY A 91 4.40 19.32 -20.30
CA GLY A 91 3.46 20.46 -20.36
C GLY A 91 2.17 20.28 -19.55
N GLY A 92 1.84 19.04 -19.14
CA GLY A 92 0.68 18.76 -18.29
C GLY A 92 0.89 19.19 -16.83
N MET A 93 -0.21 19.50 -16.14
CA MET A 93 -0.26 19.79 -14.71
C MET A 93 -1.27 18.89 -14.02
N VAL A 94 -0.87 18.20 -12.96
CA VAL A 94 -1.70 17.25 -12.21
C VAL A 94 -1.83 17.65 -10.75
N GLN A 95 -2.78 17.03 -10.07
CA GLN A 95 -2.93 17.20 -8.63
C GLN A 95 -1.73 16.58 -7.90
N LYS A 96 -1.04 17.36 -7.08
CA LYS A 96 0.00 16.85 -6.19
C LYS A 96 -0.64 15.89 -5.20
N ARG A 97 -0.07 14.69 -5.12
CA ARG A 97 -0.49 13.64 -4.20
C ARG A 97 0.33 13.65 -2.93
N PHE A 98 -0.32 13.24 -1.84
CA PHE A 98 0.31 13.05 -0.54
C PHE A 98 0.24 11.56 -0.18
N PRO A 99 1.38 10.89 0.09
CA PRO A 99 1.39 9.46 0.42
C PRO A 99 0.48 9.08 1.59
N GLU A 100 0.27 10.00 2.54
CA GLU A 100 -0.61 9.77 3.69
C GLU A 100 -2.08 9.58 3.30
N THR A 101 -2.58 10.25 2.24
CA THR A 101 -3.99 10.09 1.84
C THR A 101 -4.23 8.71 1.23
N LEU A 102 -3.28 8.23 0.42
CA LEU A 102 -3.31 6.86 -0.12
C LEU A 102 -3.23 5.81 0.99
N LYS A 103 -2.35 6.03 1.99
CA LYS A 103 -2.24 5.16 3.18
C LYS A 103 -3.54 5.10 3.96
N ILE A 104 -4.22 6.24 4.15
CA ILE A 104 -5.53 6.31 4.82
C ILE A 104 -6.57 5.54 4.02
N ALA A 105 -6.64 5.72 2.70
CA ALA A 105 -7.57 4.99 1.84
C ALA A 105 -7.34 3.48 1.90
N ALA A 106 -6.08 3.04 1.87
CA ALA A 106 -5.71 1.63 1.99
C ALA A 106 -6.12 1.03 3.35
N LEU A 107 -5.82 1.74 4.45
CA LEU A 107 -6.23 1.32 5.79
C LEU A 107 -7.75 1.31 5.97
N THR A 108 -8.46 2.23 5.31
CA THR A 108 -9.93 2.26 5.31
C THR A 108 -10.50 1.02 4.65
N GLU A 109 -9.97 0.63 3.49
CA GLU A 109 -10.41 -0.58 2.79
C GLU A 109 -10.06 -1.86 3.57
N ILE A 110 -8.86 -1.94 4.16
CA ILE A 110 -8.49 -3.07 5.03
C ILE A 110 -9.47 -3.17 6.22
N ASN A 111 -9.78 -2.05 6.86
CA ASN A 111 -10.76 -2.01 7.94
C ASN A 111 -12.15 -2.45 7.50
N ARG A 112 -12.58 -2.09 6.28
CA ARG A 112 -13.86 -2.53 5.69
C ARG A 112 -13.89 -4.04 5.52
N MET A 113 -12.83 -4.64 4.97
CA MET A 113 -12.73 -6.10 4.80
C MET A 113 -12.71 -6.83 6.14
N MET A 114 -11.93 -6.35 7.11
CA MET A 114 -11.90 -6.95 8.45
C MET A 114 -13.24 -6.84 9.18
N GLN A 115 -13.99 -5.75 8.95
CA GLN A 115 -15.33 -5.58 9.50
C GLN A 115 -16.32 -6.56 8.87
N ALA A 116 -16.31 -6.69 7.54
CA ALA A 116 -17.12 -7.67 6.82
C ALA A 116 -16.81 -9.11 7.25
N SER A 117 -15.54 -9.37 7.61
CA SER A 117 -15.06 -10.65 8.12
C SER A 117 -15.36 -10.89 9.62
N GLY A 118 -15.88 -9.88 10.35
CA GLY A 118 -16.13 -9.99 11.78
C GLY A 118 -14.87 -10.07 12.67
N VAL A 119 -13.68 -9.77 12.14
CA VAL A 119 -12.38 -9.92 12.85
C VAL A 119 -11.72 -8.58 13.21
N LYS A 120 -12.34 -7.45 12.86
CA LYS A 120 -11.77 -6.09 13.04
C LYS A 120 -11.19 -5.84 14.44
N ASN A 121 -11.92 -6.18 15.50
CA ASN A 121 -11.46 -5.93 16.86
C ASN A 121 -10.29 -6.83 17.26
N GLN A 122 -10.25 -8.06 16.75
CA GLN A 122 -9.21 -9.04 17.04
C GLN A 122 -7.90 -8.69 16.31
N LEU A 123 -8.00 -8.19 15.08
CA LEU A 123 -6.85 -7.83 14.25
C LEU A 123 -6.39 -6.38 14.39
N LYS A 124 -7.06 -5.54 15.18
CA LYS A 124 -6.70 -4.12 15.36
C LYS A 124 -5.25 -3.93 15.80
N GLY A 125 -4.80 -4.73 16.78
CA GLY A 125 -3.42 -4.69 17.26
C GLY A 125 -2.41 -5.13 16.19
N LEU A 126 -2.77 -6.15 15.40
CA LEU A 126 -1.95 -6.61 14.29
C LEU A 126 -1.85 -5.56 13.18
N LEU A 127 -2.94 -4.86 12.86
CA LEU A 127 -2.94 -3.77 11.88
C LEU A 127 -2.03 -2.61 12.31
N ALA A 128 -2.05 -2.26 13.60
CA ALA A 128 -1.17 -1.21 14.14
C ALA A 128 0.32 -1.60 14.02
N SER A 129 0.67 -2.85 14.30
CA SER A 129 2.02 -3.36 14.09
C SER A 129 2.39 -3.46 12.61
N GLY A 130 1.45 -3.92 11.77
CA GLY A 130 1.62 -3.98 10.32
C GLY A 130 1.91 -2.61 9.70
N LYS A 131 1.30 -1.53 10.22
CA LYS A 131 1.63 -0.15 9.83
C LYS A 131 3.10 0.18 10.09
N LYS A 132 3.67 -0.23 11.23
CA LYS A 132 5.10 0.00 11.54
C LYS A 132 6.01 -0.76 10.57
N VAL A 133 5.68 -2.02 10.27
CA VAL A 133 6.40 -2.83 9.28
C VAL A 133 6.37 -2.15 7.91
N TYR A 134 5.19 -1.72 7.45
CA TYR A 134 5.02 -0.99 6.19
C TYR A 134 5.83 0.30 6.15
N ASP A 135 5.77 1.12 7.21
CA ASP A 135 6.50 2.39 7.27
C ASP A 135 8.02 2.18 7.22
N CYS A 136 8.51 1.12 7.87
CA CYS A 136 9.91 0.72 7.78
C CYS A 136 10.29 0.30 6.36
N ILE A 137 9.55 -0.63 5.75
CA ILE A 137 9.82 -1.12 4.39
C ILE A 137 9.78 0.04 3.40
N LYS A 138 8.75 0.87 3.46
CA LYS A 138 8.63 2.06 2.62
C LYS A 138 9.85 2.96 2.75
N THR A 139 10.26 3.27 3.98
CA THR A 139 11.42 4.14 4.24
C THR A 139 12.70 3.53 3.70
N CYS A 140 12.88 2.22 3.85
CA CYS A 140 14.01 1.49 3.27
C CYS A 140 14.00 1.60 1.74
N MET A 141 12.87 1.31 1.09
CA MET A 141 12.74 1.36 -0.37
C MET A 141 12.96 2.79 -0.91
N ASP A 142 12.39 3.81 -0.25
CA ASP A 142 12.63 5.21 -0.59
C ASP A 142 14.13 5.54 -0.54
N ARG A 143 14.87 5.05 0.47
CA ARG A 143 16.32 5.28 0.58
C ARG A 143 17.11 4.50 -0.47
N SER A 144 16.81 3.21 -0.66
CA SER A 144 17.49 2.34 -1.62
C SER A 144 17.30 2.77 -3.06
N THR A 145 16.19 3.45 -3.36
CA THR A 145 15.93 4.05 -4.68
C THR A 145 16.38 5.51 -4.77
N ASN A 146 17.17 6.00 -3.81
CA ASN A 146 17.60 7.39 -3.71
C ASN A 146 16.45 8.41 -3.84
N ASN A 147 15.30 8.08 -3.26
CA ASN A 147 14.06 8.83 -3.36
C ASN A 147 13.62 9.15 -4.80
N CYS A 148 13.90 8.26 -5.77
CA CYS A 148 13.74 8.48 -7.22
C CYS A 148 12.49 9.31 -7.58
N ILE A 149 11.30 8.83 -7.21
CA ILE A 149 10.03 9.51 -7.52
C ILE A 149 9.94 10.92 -6.92
N LYS A 150 10.40 11.12 -5.67
CA LYS A 150 10.40 12.46 -5.05
C LYS A 150 11.41 13.38 -5.76
N GLY A 151 12.53 12.83 -6.21
CA GLY A 151 13.58 13.55 -6.92
C GLY A 151 13.15 14.08 -8.30
N LEU A 152 12.15 13.45 -8.95
CA LEU A 152 11.66 13.89 -10.26
C LEU A 152 10.94 15.26 -10.24
N GLY A 153 10.47 15.71 -9.07
CA GLY A 153 9.77 17.00 -8.95
C GLY A 153 8.47 17.10 -9.77
N CYS A 154 7.85 15.96 -10.09
CA CYS A 154 6.63 15.85 -10.89
C CYS A 154 5.66 14.81 -10.29
N GLY A 155 4.41 14.78 -10.77
CA GLY A 155 3.38 13.82 -10.37
C GLY A 155 2.81 13.03 -11.55
N LEU A 156 2.12 11.93 -11.26
CA LEU A 156 1.35 11.16 -12.24
C LEU A 156 -0.13 11.60 -12.21
N ASP A 157 -0.80 11.56 -13.36
CA ASP A 157 -2.24 11.75 -13.49
C ASP A 157 -3.00 10.48 -13.06
N LEU A 158 -2.91 10.21 -11.77
CA LEU A 158 -3.50 9.03 -11.15
C LEU A 158 -4.95 9.32 -10.75
N PRO A 159 -5.88 8.36 -10.86
CA PRO A 159 -7.27 8.50 -10.40
C PRO A 159 -7.32 8.67 -8.88
N SER A 160 -8.49 8.85 -8.26
CA SER A 160 -8.61 9.05 -6.80
C SER A 160 -7.98 7.92 -5.95
N ASP A 161 -7.66 8.20 -4.68
CA ASP A 161 -7.00 7.21 -3.80
C ASP A 161 -7.86 5.97 -3.60
N SER A 162 -9.19 6.12 -3.52
CA SER A 162 -10.10 4.99 -3.47
C SER A 162 -10.03 4.13 -4.74
N VAL A 163 -9.99 4.74 -5.93
CA VAL A 163 -9.87 4.01 -7.20
C VAL A 163 -8.52 3.30 -7.32
N LEU A 164 -7.42 3.92 -6.85
CA LEU A 164 -6.11 3.27 -6.79
C LEU A 164 -6.13 2.05 -5.87
N VAL A 165 -6.68 2.19 -4.65
CA VAL A 165 -6.79 1.08 -3.69
C VAL A 165 -7.64 -0.05 -4.23
N GLN A 166 -8.78 0.25 -4.86
CA GLN A 166 -9.63 -0.75 -5.49
C GLN A 166 -8.95 -1.43 -6.67
N THR A 167 -8.16 -0.70 -7.45
CA THR A 167 -7.37 -1.26 -8.56
C THR A 167 -6.30 -2.22 -8.04
N ALA A 168 -5.52 -1.80 -7.04
CA ALA A 168 -4.53 -2.66 -6.40
C ALA A 168 -5.17 -3.91 -5.76
N LYS A 169 -6.30 -3.75 -5.08
CA LYS A 169 -7.07 -4.86 -4.50
C LYS A 169 -7.53 -5.86 -5.57
N ARG A 170 -8.12 -5.38 -6.66
CA ARG A 170 -8.55 -6.21 -7.80
C ARG A 170 -7.38 -6.99 -8.39
N CYS A 171 -6.26 -6.32 -8.63
CA CYS A 171 -5.03 -6.96 -9.11
C CYS A 171 -4.50 -8.01 -8.12
N ALA A 172 -4.57 -7.74 -6.82
CA ALA A 172 -4.16 -8.69 -5.79
C ALA A 172 -5.05 -9.94 -5.80
N ILE A 173 -6.37 -9.77 -5.85
CA ILE A 173 -7.34 -10.88 -5.94
C ILE A 173 -7.08 -11.73 -7.18
N GLN A 174 -6.93 -11.10 -8.35
CA GLN A 174 -6.61 -11.79 -9.61
C GLN A 174 -5.27 -12.54 -9.57
N SER A 175 -4.33 -12.03 -8.78
CA SER A 175 -3.02 -12.65 -8.58
C SER A 175 -3.02 -13.74 -7.51
N GLY A 176 -4.16 -14.07 -6.90
CA GLY A 176 -4.28 -15.14 -5.91
C GLY A 176 -4.33 -14.68 -4.46
N PHE A 177 -4.35 -13.38 -4.17
CA PHE A 177 -4.72 -12.83 -2.85
C PHE A 177 -6.25 -12.71 -2.70
N ASN A 178 -6.97 -13.72 -3.19
CA ASN A 178 -8.39 -13.90 -2.88
C ASN A 178 -8.55 -14.42 -1.43
N THR A 179 -9.79 -14.67 -0.99
CA THR A 179 -10.07 -15.21 0.35
C THR A 179 -9.19 -16.41 0.69
N GLY A 180 -9.16 -17.46 -0.14
CA GLY A 180 -8.36 -18.65 0.13
C GLY A 180 -6.87 -18.35 0.25
N GLY A 181 -6.31 -17.53 -0.65
CA GLY A 181 -4.90 -17.17 -0.62
C GLY A 181 -4.51 -16.35 0.62
N VAL A 182 -5.36 -15.41 1.04
CA VAL A 182 -5.12 -14.63 2.27
C VAL A 182 -5.28 -15.48 3.51
N GLN A 183 -6.26 -16.38 3.54
CA GLN A 183 -6.44 -17.34 4.64
C GLN A 183 -5.21 -18.24 4.80
N GLN A 184 -4.66 -18.76 3.70
CA GLN A 184 -3.42 -19.55 3.72
C GLN A 184 -2.23 -18.74 4.24
N LEU A 185 -2.07 -17.50 3.78
CA LEU A 185 -0.99 -16.62 4.25
C LEU A 185 -1.14 -16.31 5.74
N CYS A 186 -2.37 -16.04 6.18
CA CYS A 186 -2.69 -15.81 7.59
C CYS A 186 -2.36 -17.05 8.45
N ASN A 187 -2.79 -18.23 8.02
CA ASN A 187 -2.51 -19.48 8.74
C ASN A 187 -1.00 -19.76 8.81
N CYS A 188 -0.26 -19.52 7.74
CA CYS A 188 1.21 -19.62 7.75
C CYS A 188 1.84 -18.67 8.79
N ALA A 189 1.38 -17.41 8.83
CA ALA A 189 1.86 -16.43 9.80
C ALA A 189 1.46 -16.77 11.25
N ALA A 190 0.30 -17.39 11.45
CA ALA A 190 -0.12 -17.92 12.75
C ALA A 190 0.78 -19.08 13.20
N SER A 191 1.10 -20.01 12.30
CA SER A 191 2.05 -21.11 12.54
C SER A 191 3.46 -20.61 12.82
N ALA A 192 3.87 -19.50 12.21
CA ALA A 192 5.13 -18.83 12.51
C ALA A 192 5.15 -18.13 13.88
N GLY A 193 4.07 -18.15 14.67
CA GLY A 193 4.07 -17.68 16.06
C GLY A 193 3.35 -16.34 16.31
N ILE A 194 2.69 -15.74 15.31
CA ILE A 194 1.87 -14.54 15.53
C ILE A 194 0.63 -14.91 16.36
N LYS A 195 0.70 -14.67 17.67
CA LYS A 195 -0.35 -15.05 18.63
C LYS A 195 -1.71 -14.45 18.30
N GLN A 196 -1.75 -13.23 17.77
CA GLN A 196 -2.99 -12.52 17.40
C GLN A 196 -3.74 -13.19 16.24
N LEU A 197 -3.13 -14.14 15.53
CA LEU A 197 -3.76 -14.88 14.43
C LEU A 197 -4.24 -16.28 14.85
N GLN A 198 -3.94 -16.71 16.07
CA GLN A 198 -4.36 -18.01 16.59
C GLN A 198 -5.87 -18.04 16.88
N GLY A 199 -6.43 -19.24 17.11
CA GLY A 199 -7.84 -19.39 17.48
C GLY A 199 -8.83 -19.28 16.31
N GLY A 200 -8.41 -19.65 15.10
CA GLY A 200 -9.28 -19.74 13.92
C GLY A 200 -9.66 -18.40 13.28
N ILE A 201 -9.02 -17.29 13.67
CA ILE A 201 -9.27 -15.95 13.10
C ILE A 201 -9.03 -15.94 11.59
N CYS A 202 -8.00 -16.64 11.12
CA CYS A 202 -7.67 -16.70 9.70
C CYS A 202 -8.85 -17.18 8.84
N ASN A 203 -9.58 -18.22 9.28
CA ASN A 203 -10.68 -18.80 8.52
C ASN A 203 -11.92 -17.88 8.40
N LYS A 204 -11.97 -16.81 9.22
CA LYS A 204 -13.04 -15.80 9.16
C LYS A 204 -12.75 -14.70 8.16
N ILE A 205 -11.51 -14.58 7.69
CA ILE A 205 -11.12 -13.51 6.75
C ILE A 205 -11.81 -13.76 5.40
N VAL A 206 -12.48 -12.73 4.90
CA VAL A 206 -13.13 -12.68 3.59
C VAL A 206 -12.61 -11.46 2.84
N ILE A 207 -12.13 -11.67 1.62
CA ILE A 207 -11.68 -10.60 0.72
C ILE A 207 -12.83 -10.25 -0.22
N THR A 208 -13.24 -8.98 -0.20
CA THR A 208 -14.33 -8.39 -1.02
C THR A 208 -13.83 -7.13 -1.67
#